data_AF-A0A817DPE1-F1
#
_entry.id   AF-A0A817DPE1-F1
#
_cell.length_a   1.000
_cell.length_b   1.000
_cell.length_c   1.000
_cell.angle_alpha   90.00
_cell.angle_beta   90.00
_cell.angle_gamma   90.00
#
_symmetry.space_group_name_H-M   'P 1'
#
loop_
_entity.id
_entity.type
_entity.pdbx_description
1 polymer ?
#
loop_
_entity_poly.entity_id
_entity_poly.type
_entity_poly.pdbx_seq_one_letter_code
_entity_poly.pdbx_strand_id
1 'polypeptide(L)'
;MVKWKLVTFVFTFLIICTYISSILKQQVKFLTNDTKQNIRTTLVFIHVQKTGGSEFERSIVRRLYFGTQPSCRCPIISRFNRTKRRNIKLRCNCLRNNEPWLISRFSVGWLCGVHADWITYHRCLPSKMNSEYGFHERNFVYATLLREPVARFISEYLHTLRGATWLSERLSCQKAQQLRNQSVCWKNTNLTDFILCPFNSAINRQTRMLSSSINNCLSSSFTYSNLINIKTAKKNLESMEFFGLTEYLYLSQRLFEQSTYCKLFRTCSFQLYLEQNFLNNQTYDYIEKNLTTIDLNRIRQINNDDIELYRFAKKLFFKRTCQILGIACQ
;
A
#
# COMPACT_ATOMS: atom_id res chain seq x y z
N MET A 1 -9.96 -44.54 65.95
CA MET A 1 -10.55 -43.29 65.39
C MET A 1 -9.59 -42.44 64.53
N VAL A 2 -8.26 -42.61 64.57
CA VAL A 2 -7.31 -41.73 63.85
C VAL A 2 -7.19 -42.03 62.34
N LYS A 3 -7.26 -43.30 61.91
CA LYS A 3 -7.12 -43.68 60.49
C LYS A 3 -8.23 -43.14 59.57
N TRP A 4 -9.46 -43.03 60.06
CA TRP A 4 -10.61 -42.56 59.27
C TRP A 4 -10.57 -41.06 58.99
N LYS A 5 -10.01 -40.25 59.91
CA LYS A 5 -9.84 -38.80 59.73
C LYS A 5 -8.77 -38.46 58.69
N LEU A 6 -7.72 -39.28 58.58
CA LEU A 6 -6.66 -39.08 57.59
C LEU A 6 -7.15 -39.38 56.16
N VAL A 7 -7.93 -40.46 56.01
CA VAL A 7 -8.49 -40.85 54.70
C VAL A 7 -9.48 -39.80 54.19
N THR A 8 -10.35 -39.26 55.05
CA THR A 8 -11.30 -38.20 54.68
C THR A 8 -10.59 -36.88 54.32
N PHE A 9 -9.49 -36.54 55.01
CA PHE A 9 -8.69 -35.35 54.68
C PHE A 9 -7.99 -35.48 53.32
N VAL A 10 -7.42 -36.64 53.01
CA VAL A 10 -6.75 -36.88 51.72
C VAL A 10 -7.75 -36.85 50.56
N PHE A 11 -8.93 -37.44 50.73
CA PHE A 11 -9.98 -37.42 49.70
C PHE A 11 -10.52 -36.00 49.45
N THR A 12 -10.77 -35.22 50.50
CA THR A 12 -11.24 -33.83 50.35
C THR A 12 -10.18 -32.95 49.70
N PHE A 13 -8.90 -33.11 50.05
CA PHE A 13 -7.80 -32.37 49.44
C PHE A 13 -7.65 -32.69 47.93
N LEU A 14 -7.76 -33.96 47.53
CA LEU A 14 -7.70 -34.36 46.12
C LEU A 14 -8.88 -33.79 45.30
N ILE A 15 -10.08 -33.77 45.86
CA ILE A 15 -11.26 -33.17 45.20
C ILE A 15 -11.08 -31.66 45.04
N ILE A 16 -10.58 -30.97 46.07
CA ILE A 16 -10.31 -29.53 45.99
C ILE A 16 -9.20 -29.23 44.98
N CYS A 17 -8.10 -30.00 44.97
CA CYS A 17 -7.01 -29.82 44.01
C CYS A 17 -7.45 -30.06 42.56
N THR A 18 -8.26 -31.09 42.31
CA THR A 18 -8.80 -31.37 40.96
C THR A 18 -9.79 -30.30 40.51
N TYR A 19 -10.64 -29.81 41.41
CA TYR A 19 -11.57 -28.72 41.13
C TYR A 19 -10.85 -27.39 40.85
N ILE A 20 -9.86 -27.02 41.67
CA ILE A 20 -9.03 -25.82 41.45
C ILE A 20 -8.20 -25.94 40.17
N SER A 21 -7.64 -27.12 39.86
CA SER A 21 -6.93 -27.37 38.60
C SER A 21 -7.86 -27.23 37.39
N SER A 22 -9.12 -27.66 37.52
CA SER A 22 -10.14 -27.51 36.48
C SER A 22 -10.51 -26.04 36.27
N ILE A 23 -10.74 -25.28 37.35
CA ILE A 23 -11.02 -23.84 37.29
C ILE A 23 -9.84 -23.07 36.71
N LEU A 24 -8.60 -23.35 37.13
CA LEU A 24 -7.39 -22.73 36.58
C LEU A 24 -7.23 -23.09 35.10
N LYS A 25 -7.45 -24.35 34.70
CA LYS A 25 -7.45 -24.73 33.28
C LYS A 25 -8.55 -24.02 32.51
N GLN A 26 -9.73 -23.80 33.09
CA GLN A 26 -10.85 -23.13 32.46
C GLN A 26 -10.61 -21.62 32.35
N GLN A 27 -10.05 -20.97 33.37
CA GLN A 27 -9.63 -19.56 33.33
C GLN A 27 -8.46 -19.34 32.38
N VAL A 28 -7.46 -20.22 32.35
CA VAL A 28 -6.35 -20.17 31.38
C VAL A 28 -6.87 -20.40 29.96
N LYS A 29 -7.81 -21.33 29.76
CA LYS A 29 -8.47 -21.54 28.46
C LYS A 29 -9.35 -20.34 28.06
N PHE A 30 -9.99 -19.66 29.00
CA PHE A 30 -10.80 -18.45 28.74
C PHE A 30 -9.91 -17.22 28.44
N LEU A 31 -8.80 -17.07 29.15
CA LEU A 31 -7.80 -16.01 28.90
C LEU A 31 -7.02 -16.24 27.60
N THR A 32 -6.80 -17.51 27.20
CA THR A 32 -6.07 -17.84 25.97
C THR A 32 -6.94 -17.93 24.72
N ASN A 33 -8.27 -18.10 24.83
CA ASN A 33 -9.15 -18.20 23.66
C ASN A 33 -9.90 -16.93 23.23
N ASP A 34 -9.86 -15.80 23.96
CA ASP A 34 -10.74 -14.67 23.60
C ASP A 34 -10.08 -13.27 23.54
N THR A 35 -8.79 -13.12 23.89
CA THR A 35 -8.17 -11.77 23.91
C THR A 35 -7.31 -11.44 22.67
N LYS A 36 -7.11 -12.38 21.74
CA LYS A 36 -6.35 -12.17 20.50
C LYS A 36 -7.18 -12.25 19.21
N GLN A 37 -8.51 -12.33 19.31
CA GLN A 37 -9.35 -12.74 18.17
C GLN A 37 -10.28 -11.68 17.56
N ASN A 38 -10.19 -10.38 17.92
CA ASN A 38 -11.12 -9.37 17.41
C ASN A 38 -10.56 -8.23 16.53
N ILE A 39 -9.23 -8.03 16.45
CA ILE A 39 -8.69 -6.99 15.57
C ILE A 39 -8.63 -7.51 14.13
N ARG A 40 -9.44 -6.93 13.24
CA ARG A 40 -9.45 -7.28 11.82
C ARG A 40 -8.34 -6.49 11.10
N THR A 41 -7.31 -7.17 10.62
CA THR A 41 -6.21 -6.53 9.90
C THR A 41 -6.51 -6.43 8.40
N THR A 42 -6.52 -5.21 7.87
CA THR A 42 -6.80 -4.91 6.46
C THR A 42 -5.59 -4.23 5.83
N LEU A 43 -5.11 -4.78 4.71
CA LEU A 43 -4.03 -4.20 3.92
C LEU A 43 -4.56 -3.09 3.02
N VAL A 44 -3.93 -1.92 3.06
CA VAL A 44 -4.28 -0.75 2.28
C VAL A 44 -3.16 -0.44 1.30
N PHE A 45 -3.46 -0.51 0.00
CA PHE A 45 -2.49 -0.22 -1.04
C PHE A 45 -2.59 1.24 -1.51
N ILE A 46 -1.58 2.05 -1.17
CA ILE A 46 -1.45 3.42 -1.64
C ILE A 46 -0.88 3.41 -3.06
N HIS A 47 -1.73 3.62 -4.04
CA HIS A 47 -1.34 3.65 -5.44
C HIS A 47 -0.77 5.01 -5.84
N VAL A 48 0.56 5.17 -5.76
CA VAL A 48 1.25 6.33 -6.34
C VAL A 48 1.27 6.23 -7.87
N GLN A 49 0.92 7.31 -8.56
CA GLN A 49 0.84 7.30 -10.02
C GLN A 49 2.20 6.94 -10.64
N LYS A 50 2.13 6.09 -11.67
CA LYS A 50 3.27 5.72 -12.54
C LYS A 50 4.40 4.93 -11.89
N THR A 51 4.14 4.33 -10.74
CA THR A 51 5.07 3.41 -10.07
C THR A 51 4.81 1.95 -10.40
N GLY A 52 4.12 1.61 -11.50
CA GLY A 52 3.80 0.22 -11.83
C GLY A 52 2.71 -0.43 -10.94
N GLY A 53 2.09 0.33 -10.03
CA GLY A 53 1.09 -0.19 -9.08
C GLY A 53 -0.07 -0.94 -9.72
N SER A 54 -0.46 -0.58 -10.95
CA SER A 54 -1.52 -1.29 -11.68
C SER A 54 -1.16 -2.76 -11.94
N GLU A 55 0.08 -3.08 -12.31
CA GLU A 55 0.48 -4.47 -12.54
C GLU A 55 0.68 -5.21 -11.22
N PHE A 56 1.26 -4.55 -10.23
CA PHE A 56 1.50 -5.16 -8.92
C PHE A 56 0.19 -5.49 -8.19
N GLU A 57 -0.77 -4.56 -8.11
CA GLU A 57 -2.08 -4.82 -7.50
C GLU A 57 -2.87 -5.89 -8.28
N ARG A 58 -2.77 -5.92 -9.62
CA ARG A 58 -3.38 -7.00 -10.41
C ARG A 58 -2.75 -8.34 -10.08
N SER A 59 -1.44 -8.39 -9.85
CA SER A 59 -0.74 -9.58 -9.39
C SER A 59 -1.27 -10.01 -8.03
N ILE A 60 -1.41 -9.09 -7.06
CA ILE A 60 -2.00 -9.41 -5.73
C ILE A 60 -3.38 -10.06 -5.90
N VAL A 61 -4.32 -9.40 -6.57
CA VAL A 61 -5.70 -9.89 -6.60
C VAL A 61 -5.91 -11.13 -7.49
N ARG A 62 -5.03 -11.40 -8.46
CA ARG A 62 -5.20 -12.53 -9.40
C ARG A 62 -4.24 -13.69 -9.19
N ARG A 63 -3.10 -13.46 -8.55
CA ARG A 63 -1.99 -14.42 -8.51
C ARG A 63 -1.52 -14.73 -7.10
N LEU A 64 -1.95 -13.99 -6.07
CA LEU A 64 -1.64 -14.33 -4.68
C LEU A 64 -2.60 -15.40 -4.16
N TYR A 65 -2.06 -16.40 -3.50
CA TYR A 65 -2.76 -17.51 -2.86
C TYR A 65 -2.54 -17.49 -1.36
N PHE A 66 -3.57 -17.87 -0.62
CA PHE A 66 -3.51 -18.19 0.81
C PHE A 66 -3.71 -19.71 0.97
N GLY A 67 -2.67 -20.45 1.30
CA GLY A 67 -2.74 -21.92 1.20
C GLY A 67 -2.83 -22.36 -0.25
N THR A 68 -3.81 -23.22 -0.52
CA THR A 68 -4.17 -23.70 -1.85
C THR A 68 -5.28 -22.86 -2.51
N GLN A 69 -5.79 -21.84 -1.81
CA GLN A 69 -6.93 -21.05 -2.26
C GLN A 69 -6.48 -19.68 -2.79
N PRO A 70 -7.09 -19.16 -3.86
CA PRO A 70 -6.79 -17.81 -4.33
C PRO A 70 -7.20 -16.78 -3.28
N SER A 71 -6.36 -15.76 -3.09
CA SER A 71 -6.61 -14.70 -2.10
C SER A 71 -7.83 -13.84 -2.42
N CYS A 72 -8.19 -13.74 -3.71
CA CYS A 72 -9.41 -13.08 -4.18
C CYS A 72 -10.10 -13.89 -5.28
N ARG A 73 -11.41 -13.69 -5.42
CA ARG A 73 -12.22 -14.23 -6.52
C ARG A 73 -12.42 -13.14 -7.58
N CYS A 74 -11.80 -13.30 -8.73
CA CYS A 74 -11.89 -12.34 -9.84
C CYS A 74 -12.83 -12.83 -10.94
N PRO A 75 -13.62 -11.95 -11.59
CA PRO A 75 -14.39 -12.32 -12.76
C PRO A 75 -13.47 -12.72 -13.93
N ILE A 76 -13.85 -13.78 -14.65
CA ILE A 76 -13.13 -14.28 -15.82
C ILE A 76 -13.26 -13.27 -16.97
N ILE A 77 -12.12 -12.84 -17.53
CA ILE A 77 -12.09 -11.92 -18.67
C ILE A 77 -12.13 -12.74 -19.96
N SER A 78 -13.33 -13.05 -20.45
CA SER A 78 -13.52 -13.68 -21.77
C SER A 78 -13.13 -12.72 -22.91
N ARG A 79 -12.40 -13.23 -23.93
CA ARG A 79 -12.03 -12.49 -25.16
C ARG A 79 -13.26 -11.97 -25.92
N PHE A 80 -14.41 -12.67 -25.84
CA PHE A 80 -15.67 -12.30 -26.49
C PHE A 80 -16.39 -11.11 -25.81
N ASN A 81 -16.08 -10.81 -24.55
CA ASN A 81 -16.63 -9.64 -23.83
C ASN A 81 -15.85 -8.34 -24.10
N ARG A 82 -15.00 -8.31 -25.13
CA ARG A 82 -14.18 -7.13 -25.50
C ARG A 82 -15.03 -5.92 -25.90
N THR A 83 -16.20 -6.12 -26.51
CA THR A 83 -17.10 -5.05 -26.97
C THR A 83 -17.90 -4.42 -25.81
N LYS A 84 -18.18 -5.17 -24.73
CA LYS A 84 -18.84 -4.67 -23.50
C LYS A 84 -17.87 -4.04 -22.47
N ARG A 85 -16.59 -3.84 -22.84
CA ARG A 85 -15.54 -3.31 -21.93
C ARG A 85 -15.77 -1.89 -21.40
N ARG A 86 -16.64 -1.09 -22.03
CA ARG A 86 -16.70 0.34 -21.69
C ARG A 86 -17.21 0.63 -20.27
N ASN A 87 -17.97 -0.29 -19.63
CA ASN A 87 -18.61 -0.01 -18.33
C ASN A 87 -18.43 -1.06 -17.21
N ILE A 88 -17.78 -2.22 -17.44
CA ILE A 88 -17.61 -3.22 -16.39
C ILE A 88 -16.33 -2.93 -15.59
N LYS A 89 -16.49 -2.38 -14.38
CA LYS A 89 -15.39 -2.30 -13.40
C LYS A 89 -15.04 -3.74 -12.96
N LEU A 90 -14.03 -4.34 -13.59
CA LEU A 90 -13.51 -5.68 -13.29
C LEU A 90 -12.80 -5.72 -11.93
N ARG A 91 -13.57 -5.53 -10.87
CA ARG A 91 -13.14 -5.66 -9.47
C ARG A 91 -13.16 -7.13 -9.07
N CYS A 92 -12.20 -7.51 -8.24
CA CYS A 92 -12.12 -8.82 -7.62
C CYS A 92 -12.74 -8.76 -6.23
N ASN A 93 -13.44 -9.82 -5.85
CA ASN A 93 -13.97 -10.02 -4.52
C ASN A 93 -12.84 -10.53 -3.61
N CYS A 94 -12.32 -9.67 -2.74
CA CYS A 94 -11.21 -9.93 -1.82
C CYS A 94 -11.69 -9.90 -0.36
N LEU A 95 -12.72 -10.70 -0.04
CA LEU A 95 -13.34 -10.71 1.29
C LEU A 95 -12.75 -11.81 2.20
N ARG A 96 -12.64 -11.49 3.49
CA ARG A 96 -12.42 -12.43 4.60
C ARG A 96 -13.33 -12.00 5.75
N ASN A 97 -14.05 -12.95 6.36
CA ASN A 97 -15.05 -12.65 7.40
C ASN A 97 -16.06 -11.56 6.96
N ASN A 98 -16.51 -11.64 5.70
CA ASN A 98 -17.43 -10.69 5.05
C ASN A 98 -16.92 -9.24 4.92
N GLU A 99 -15.61 -9.00 5.08
CA GLU A 99 -14.99 -7.69 4.89
C GLU A 99 -13.77 -7.74 3.97
N PRO A 100 -13.42 -6.63 3.28
CA PRO A 100 -12.24 -6.63 2.43
C PRO A 100 -10.97 -6.76 3.26
N TRP A 101 -10.19 -7.81 2.98
CA TRP A 101 -8.83 -7.94 3.54
C TRP A 101 -7.85 -7.00 2.81
N LEU A 102 -8.17 -6.62 1.57
CA LEU A 102 -7.40 -5.69 0.76
C LEU A 102 -8.24 -4.50 0.33
N ILE A 103 -7.72 -3.29 0.59
CA ILE A 103 -8.21 -2.02 0.04
C ILE A 103 -7.26 -1.60 -1.06
N SER A 104 -7.73 -1.71 -2.30
CA SER A 104 -6.94 -1.46 -3.51
C SER A 104 -7.87 -1.07 -4.67
N ARG A 105 -7.30 -0.55 -5.77
CA ARG A 105 -8.09 -0.16 -6.95
C ARG A 105 -8.86 -1.35 -7.53
N PHE A 106 -8.29 -2.54 -7.48
CA PHE A 106 -8.88 -3.75 -8.09
C PHE A 106 -9.72 -4.58 -7.12
N SER A 107 -9.80 -4.22 -5.84
CA SER A 107 -10.71 -4.82 -4.86
C SER A 107 -11.96 -3.94 -4.68
N VAL A 108 -11.87 -2.92 -3.82
CA VAL A 108 -12.97 -1.99 -3.50
C VAL A 108 -13.04 -0.79 -4.45
N GLY A 109 -12.01 -0.58 -5.27
CA GLY A 109 -11.90 0.60 -6.11
C GLY A 109 -11.32 1.79 -5.36
N TRP A 110 -11.72 2.99 -5.77
CA TRP A 110 -11.25 4.24 -5.18
C TRP A 110 -12.11 4.65 -3.97
N LEU A 111 -12.16 3.78 -2.95
CA LEU A 111 -13.02 3.94 -1.77
C LEU A 111 -12.85 5.32 -1.12
N CYS A 112 -11.61 5.81 -1.06
CA CYS A 112 -11.26 7.10 -0.47
C CYS A 112 -10.91 8.18 -1.51
N GLY A 113 -11.28 7.98 -2.77
CA GLY A 113 -10.93 8.87 -3.88
C GLY A 113 -9.82 8.30 -4.76
N VAL A 114 -9.75 8.82 -6.00
CA VAL A 114 -8.77 8.36 -6.99
C VAL A 114 -7.37 8.73 -6.50
N HIS A 115 -6.46 7.76 -6.46
CA HIS A 115 -5.08 7.96 -5.99
C HIS A 115 -4.99 8.69 -4.64
N ALA A 116 -5.85 8.35 -3.69
CA ALA A 116 -5.80 8.90 -2.33
C ALA A 116 -4.40 8.75 -1.71
N ASP A 117 -3.92 9.82 -1.10
CA ASP A 117 -2.62 9.85 -0.41
C ASP A 117 -2.68 9.24 1.01
N TRP A 118 -1.52 9.20 1.69
CA TRP A 118 -1.38 8.66 3.04
C TRP A 118 -2.41 9.24 4.03
N ILE A 119 -2.49 10.58 4.16
CA ILE A 119 -3.47 11.20 5.07
C ILE A 119 -4.90 10.85 4.63
N THR A 120 -5.19 10.92 3.33
CA THR A 120 -6.57 10.74 2.83
C THR A 120 -7.10 9.38 3.23
N TYR A 121 -6.29 8.32 3.11
CA TYR A 121 -6.68 7.00 3.60
C TYR A 121 -6.85 6.96 5.12
N HIS A 122 -5.92 7.51 5.91
CA HIS A 122 -6.02 7.51 7.38
C HIS A 122 -7.29 8.20 7.89
N ARG A 123 -7.73 9.28 7.23
CA ARG A 123 -8.96 10.01 7.59
C ARG A 123 -10.23 9.32 7.11
N CYS A 124 -10.18 8.73 5.93
CA CYS A 124 -11.36 8.19 5.26
C CYS A 124 -11.73 6.78 5.71
N LEU A 125 -10.74 5.89 5.86
CA LEU A 125 -10.99 4.47 6.02
C LEU A 125 -11.77 4.10 7.28
N PRO A 126 -11.48 4.63 8.49
CA PRO A 126 -12.21 4.22 9.69
C PRO A 126 -13.72 4.44 9.53
N SER A 127 -14.11 5.63 9.07
CA SER A 127 -15.53 5.97 8.86
C SER A 127 -16.15 5.17 7.71
N LYS A 128 -15.47 5.07 6.56
CA LYS A 128 -16.01 4.34 5.40
C LYS A 128 -16.16 2.85 5.65
N MET A 129 -15.18 2.22 6.28
CA MET A 129 -15.24 0.80 6.63
C MET A 129 -16.33 0.53 7.66
N ASN A 130 -16.49 1.39 8.67
CA ASN A 130 -17.59 1.24 9.63
C ASN A 130 -18.97 1.39 8.97
N SER A 131 -19.11 2.34 8.05
CA SER A 131 -20.37 2.57 7.33
C SER A 131 -20.75 1.43 6.40
N GLU A 132 -19.78 0.78 5.74
CA GLU A 132 -20.06 -0.28 4.75
C GLU A 132 -20.09 -1.68 5.37
N TYR A 133 -19.32 -1.91 6.45
CA TYR A 133 -19.06 -3.25 6.99
C TYR A 133 -19.34 -3.36 8.50
N GLY A 134 -19.91 -2.33 9.13
CA GLY A 134 -20.25 -2.31 10.55
C GLY A 134 -19.09 -1.90 11.46
N PHE A 135 -19.42 -1.62 12.72
CA PHE A 135 -18.44 -1.17 13.72
C PHE A 135 -17.59 -2.34 14.22
N HIS A 136 -16.32 -2.33 13.84
CA HIS A 136 -15.32 -3.30 14.25
C HIS A 136 -14.00 -2.61 14.53
N GLU A 137 -13.23 -3.13 15.49
CA GLU A 137 -11.85 -2.72 15.67
C GLU A 137 -11.01 -3.23 14.49
N ARG A 138 -10.41 -2.31 13.75
CA ARG A 138 -9.64 -2.61 12.53
C ARG A 138 -8.23 -2.07 12.66
N ASN A 139 -7.27 -2.89 12.26
CA ASN A 139 -5.89 -2.50 12.07
C ASN A 139 -5.62 -2.33 10.58
N PHE A 140 -5.41 -1.09 10.14
CA PHE A 140 -5.02 -0.81 8.77
C PHE A 140 -3.50 -0.86 8.64
N VAL A 141 -3.00 -1.80 7.85
CA VAL A 141 -1.57 -1.87 7.50
C VAL A 141 -1.38 -1.38 6.08
N TYR A 142 -0.34 -0.58 5.85
CA TYR A 142 -0.18 0.14 4.60
C TYR A 142 0.91 -0.49 3.73
N ALA A 143 0.65 -0.45 2.42
CA ALA A 143 1.59 -0.86 1.39
C ALA A 143 1.66 0.15 0.24
N THR A 144 2.80 0.21 -0.44
CA THR A 144 2.97 1.03 -1.65
C THR A 144 3.98 0.44 -2.62
N LEU A 145 4.09 1.03 -3.81
CA LEU A 145 5.14 0.76 -4.77
C LEU A 145 5.79 2.09 -5.18
N LEU A 146 7.12 2.12 -5.15
CA LEU A 146 7.93 3.26 -5.57
C LEU A 146 8.64 2.97 -6.89
N ARG A 147 9.15 4.03 -7.51
CA ARG A 147 9.89 3.97 -8.77
C ARG A 147 10.99 5.02 -8.79
N GLU A 148 12.05 4.77 -9.53
CA GLU A 148 13.10 5.74 -9.81
C GLU A 148 12.46 7.07 -10.27
N PRO A 149 12.74 8.20 -9.59
CA PRO A 149 11.99 9.43 -9.77
C PRO A 149 11.99 10.02 -11.18
N VAL A 150 13.11 9.94 -11.90
CA VAL A 150 13.18 10.45 -13.28
C VAL A 150 12.31 9.60 -14.19
N ALA A 151 12.45 8.28 -14.14
CA ALA A 151 11.63 7.35 -14.91
C ALA A 151 10.14 7.49 -14.56
N ARG A 152 9.80 7.68 -13.28
CA ARG A 152 8.42 7.91 -12.84
C ARG A 152 7.86 9.21 -13.41
N PHE A 153 8.62 10.30 -13.34
CA PHE A 153 8.22 11.63 -13.84
C PHE A 153 7.99 11.61 -15.36
N ILE A 154 8.92 11.04 -16.12
CA ILE A 154 8.77 10.88 -17.58
C ILE A 154 7.61 9.96 -17.92
N SER A 155 7.41 8.87 -17.17
CA SER A 155 6.26 7.99 -17.38
C SER A 155 4.92 8.67 -17.13
N GLU A 156 4.90 9.71 -16.28
CA GLU A 156 3.74 10.56 -16.06
C GLU A 156 3.52 11.54 -17.20
N TYR A 157 4.57 12.25 -17.63
CA TYR A 157 4.53 13.09 -18.83
C TYR A 157 4.02 12.33 -20.05
N LEU A 158 4.58 11.15 -20.36
CA LEU A 158 4.11 10.31 -21.46
C LEU A 158 2.68 9.79 -21.26
N HIS A 159 2.13 9.84 -20.04
CA HIS A 159 0.72 9.54 -19.79
C HIS A 159 -0.17 10.75 -20.06
N THR A 160 0.28 11.97 -19.73
CA THR A 160 -0.47 13.19 -20.00
C THR A 160 -0.61 13.44 -21.50
N LEU A 161 0.42 13.11 -22.30
CA LEU A 161 0.34 13.11 -23.77
C LEU A 161 -0.78 12.21 -24.33
N ARG A 162 -1.23 11.22 -23.55
CA ARG A 162 -2.35 10.32 -23.91
C ARG A 162 -3.68 10.73 -23.25
N GLY A 163 -3.77 11.93 -22.73
CA GLY A 163 -4.99 12.51 -22.15
C GLY A 163 -5.21 12.25 -20.66
N ALA A 164 -4.20 11.76 -19.93
CA ALA A 164 -4.31 11.66 -18.47
C ALA A 164 -4.24 13.06 -17.82
N THR A 165 -5.25 13.42 -17.02
CA THR A 165 -5.37 14.76 -16.42
C THR A 165 -5.26 14.75 -14.89
N TRP A 166 -5.42 13.59 -14.24
CA TRP A 166 -5.49 13.42 -12.77
C TRP A 166 -6.43 14.39 -12.03
N LEU A 167 -7.39 15.00 -12.74
CA LEU A 167 -8.37 15.94 -12.16
C LEU A 167 -9.25 15.30 -11.08
N SER A 168 -9.47 13.99 -11.17
CA SER A 168 -10.26 13.22 -10.20
C SER A 168 -9.46 12.76 -8.98
N GLU A 169 -8.15 13.00 -8.92
CA GLU A 169 -7.33 12.69 -7.75
C GLU A 169 -7.84 13.50 -6.55
N ARG A 170 -8.03 12.82 -5.41
CA ARG A 170 -8.51 13.46 -4.18
C ARG A 170 -7.34 13.78 -3.28
N LEU A 171 -7.10 15.07 -3.06
CA LEU A 171 -6.13 15.55 -2.08
C LEU A 171 -6.82 15.80 -0.73
N SER A 172 -6.15 15.46 0.36
CA SER A 172 -6.62 15.81 1.73
C SER A 172 -6.67 17.32 1.99
N CYS A 173 -6.00 18.11 1.13
CA CYS A 173 -5.86 19.54 1.26
C CYS A 173 -6.74 20.27 0.23
N GLN A 174 -7.79 20.95 0.69
CA GLN A 174 -8.73 21.64 -0.22
C GLN A 174 -8.05 22.78 -1.01
N LYS A 175 -7.14 23.54 -0.39
CA LYS A 175 -6.36 24.59 -1.09
C LYS A 175 -5.48 24.00 -2.20
N ALA A 176 -4.81 22.87 -1.93
CA ALA A 176 -4.01 22.17 -2.93
C ALA A 176 -4.85 21.63 -4.09
N GLN A 177 -6.07 21.15 -3.78
CA GLN A 177 -7.05 20.70 -4.76
C GLN A 177 -7.49 21.85 -5.68
N GLN A 178 -7.74 23.04 -5.12
CA GLN A 178 -8.11 24.24 -5.86
C GLN A 178 -6.98 24.72 -6.79
N LEU A 179 -5.76 24.89 -6.26
CA LEU A 179 -4.60 25.34 -7.03
C LEU A 179 -4.28 24.39 -8.20
N ARG A 180 -4.37 23.07 -7.98
CA ARG A 180 -4.18 22.08 -9.05
C ARG A 180 -5.22 22.23 -10.15
N ASN A 181 -6.49 22.44 -9.79
CA ASN A 181 -7.57 22.57 -10.76
C ASN A 181 -7.43 23.85 -11.61
N GLN A 182 -6.75 24.88 -11.09
CA GLN A 182 -6.45 26.11 -11.82
C GLN A 182 -5.25 25.95 -12.78
N SER A 183 -4.33 25.04 -12.50
CA SER A 183 -3.14 24.82 -13.31
C SER A 183 -3.34 23.74 -14.38
N VAL A 184 -3.37 24.12 -15.65
CA VAL A 184 -3.53 23.17 -16.76
C VAL A 184 -2.18 22.60 -17.22
N CYS A 185 -1.41 22.00 -16.31
CA CYS A 185 -0.05 21.49 -16.60
C CYS A 185 -0.01 20.28 -17.56
N TRP A 186 -1.15 19.79 -18.05
CA TRP A 186 -1.28 18.56 -18.84
C TRP A 186 -1.88 18.77 -20.24
N LYS A 187 -2.31 19.99 -20.62
CA LYS A 187 -2.82 20.25 -21.98
C LYS A 187 -1.67 20.63 -22.90
N ASN A 188 -1.40 19.79 -23.91
CA ASN A 188 -0.54 20.07 -25.07
C ASN A 188 0.81 20.73 -24.74
N THR A 189 1.45 20.29 -23.66
CA THR A 189 2.76 20.77 -23.24
C THR A 189 3.85 19.86 -23.80
N ASN A 190 4.87 20.43 -24.42
CA ASN A 190 6.15 19.72 -24.60
C ASN A 190 6.78 19.45 -23.21
N LEU A 191 7.88 18.70 -23.15
CA LEU A 191 8.49 18.33 -21.87
C LEU A 191 8.97 19.57 -21.08
N THR A 192 9.47 20.60 -21.76
CA THR A 192 9.93 21.85 -21.14
C THR A 192 8.79 22.54 -20.40
N ASP A 193 7.64 22.70 -21.05
CA ASP A 193 6.44 23.28 -20.45
C ASP A 193 5.93 22.44 -19.27
N PHE A 194 6.01 21.11 -19.39
CA PHE A 194 5.67 20.19 -18.30
C PHE A 194 6.58 20.38 -17.08
N ILE A 195 7.88 20.58 -17.29
CA ILE A 195 8.88 20.85 -16.25
C ILE A 195 8.67 22.21 -15.60
N LEU A 196 8.37 23.24 -16.41
CA LEU A 196 8.26 24.63 -15.95
C LEU A 196 6.91 24.95 -15.29
N CYS A 197 5.90 24.08 -15.42
CA CYS A 197 4.59 24.35 -14.85
C CYS A 197 4.64 24.42 -13.30
N PRO A 198 4.33 25.58 -12.67
CA PRO A 198 4.55 25.80 -11.24
C PRO A 198 3.78 24.86 -10.31
N PHE A 199 2.65 24.34 -10.76
CA PHE A 199 1.74 23.50 -9.98
C PHE A 199 1.70 22.06 -10.51
N ASN A 200 2.75 21.62 -11.21
CA ASN A 200 2.81 20.27 -11.73
C ASN A 200 2.85 19.25 -10.59
N SER A 201 1.72 18.56 -10.37
CA SER A 201 1.59 17.51 -9.35
C SER A 201 2.46 16.28 -9.60
N ALA A 202 3.11 16.15 -10.77
CA ALA A 202 4.13 15.15 -10.99
C ALA A 202 5.40 15.45 -10.18
N ILE A 203 5.70 16.71 -9.85
CA ILE A 203 6.88 17.07 -9.07
C ILE A 203 6.77 16.54 -7.64
N ASN A 204 7.81 15.84 -7.18
CA ASN A 204 7.91 15.24 -5.84
C ASN A 204 6.66 14.44 -5.43
N ARG A 205 6.04 13.75 -6.40
CA ARG A 205 4.77 13.06 -6.21
C ARG A 205 4.86 11.99 -5.13
N GLN A 206 5.91 11.16 -5.15
CA GLN A 206 6.03 10.05 -4.18
C GLN A 206 6.12 10.59 -2.77
N THR A 207 6.97 11.59 -2.56
CA THR A 207 7.15 12.24 -1.26
C THR A 207 5.89 12.95 -0.82
N ARG A 208 5.24 13.72 -1.69
CA ARG A 208 3.96 14.37 -1.36
C ARG A 208 2.89 13.38 -0.91
N MET A 209 2.71 12.29 -1.66
CA MET A 209 1.68 11.29 -1.36
C MET A 209 1.96 10.49 -0.08
N LEU A 210 3.22 10.43 0.37
CA LEU A 210 3.62 9.68 1.56
C LEU A 210 3.90 10.55 2.78
N SER A 211 4.16 11.83 2.62
CA SER A 211 4.60 12.72 3.71
C SER A 211 3.50 13.39 4.50
N SER A 212 2.30 13.53 3.94
CA SER A 212 1.55 14.76 4.16
C SER A 212 1.28 15.02 5.66
N SER A 213 1.49 16.29 6.07
CA SER A 213 1.28 16.83 7.42
C SER A 213 0.01 17.67 7.44
N ILE A 214 -0.92 17.36 8.34
CA ILE A 214 -2.26 17.95 8.43
C ILE A 214 -2.20 19.47 8.61
N ASN A 215 -1.22 19.97 9.38
CA ASN A 215 -1.18 21.36 9.84
C ASN A 215 -0.82 22.34 8.71
N ASN A 216 -0.12 21.88 7.67
CA ASN A 216 0.39 22.75 6.60
C ASN A 216 -0.71 23.19 5.61
N CYS A 217 -1.89 22.57 5.65
CA CYS A 217 -3.01 22.87 4.75
C CYS A 217 -3.85 24.09 5.14
N LEU A 218 -3.69 24.58 6.38
CA LEU A 218 -4.51 25.66 6.92
C LEU A 218 -3.88 27.04 6.71
N SER A 219 -2.56 27.11 6.45
CA SER A 219 -1.82 28.37 6.31
C SER A 219 -2.31 29.27 5.16
N SER A 220 -2.31 30.57 5.39
CA SER A 220 -2.58 31.61 4.37
C SER A 220 -1.45 31.73 3.34
N SER A 221 -0.22 31.39 3.70
CA SER A 221 0.96 31.35 2.81
C SER A 221 1.20 29.95 2.21
N PHE A 222 0.14 29.30 1.73
CA PHE A 222 0.21 27.93 1.23
C PHE A 222 0.95 27.84 -0.12
N THR A 223 2.06 27.11 -0.17
CA THR A 223 2.71 26.66 -1.41
C THR A 223 2.64 25.14 -1.52
N TYR A 224 2.70 24.59 -2.73
CA TYR A 224 2.68 23.13 -2.94
C TYR A 224 3.89 22.44 -2.27
N SER A 225 5.02 23.15 -2.14
CA SER A 225 6.20 22.70 -1.38
C SER A 225 5.92 22.51 0.10
N ASN A 226 5.01 23.29 0.71
CA ASN A 226 4.67 23.15 2.13
C ASN A 226 3.93 21.84 2.44
N LEU A 227 3.40 21.12 1.44
CA LEU A 227 2.83 19.79 1.65
C LEU A 227 3.88 18.69 1.79
N ILE A 228 5.09 18.94 1.31
CA ILE A 228 6.13 17.93 1.20
C ILE A 228 6.98 18.00 2.47
N ASN A 229 6.97 16.91 3.22
CA ASN A 229 7.89 16.72 4.34
C ASN A 229 8.64 15.40 4.16
N ILE A 230 9.87 15.49 3.65
CA ILE A 230 10.70 14.32 3.38
C ILE A 230 10.93 13.45 4.63
N LYS A 231 11.06 14.06 5.82
CA LYS A 231 11.23 13.32 7.08
C LYS A 231 9.98 12.50 7.40
N THR A 232 8.80 13.09 7.25
CA THR A 232 7.53 12.37 7.46
C THR A 232 7.30 11.28 6.40
N ALA A 233 7.64 11.53 5.12
CA ALA A 233 7.53 10.50 4.08
C ALA A 233 8.42 9.29 4.40
N LYS A 234 9.68 9.52 4.81
CA LYS A 234 10.60 8.45 5.21
C LYS A 234 10.05 7.65 6.39
N LYS A 235 9.58 8.34 7.44
CA LYS A 235 8.97 7.70 8.62
C LYS A 235 7.74 6.87 8.26
N ASN A 236 6.84 7.43 7.44
CA ASN A 236 5.63 6.73 7.02
C ASN A 236 5.96 5.51 6.15
N LEU A 237 6.88 5.65 5.19
CA LEU A 237 7.35 4.54 4.37
C LEU A 237 8.03 3.43 5.21
N GLU A 238 8.83 3.81 6.20
CA GLU A 238 9.44 2.86 7.13
C GLU A 238 8.40 2.14 7.99
N SER A 239 7.35 2.83 8.41
CA SER A 239 6.24 2.23 9.18
C SER A 239 5.32 1.32 8.34
N MET A 240 5.41 1.37 7.01
CA MET A 240 4.62 0.49 6.15
C MET A 240 5.06 -0.96 6.33
N GLU A 241 4.06 -1.82 6.42
CA GLU A 241 4.21 -3.27 6.43
C GLU A 241 5.02 -3.75 5.23
N PHE A 242 4.77 -3.15 4.07
CA PHE A 242 5.44 -3.49 2.84
C PHE A 242 5.58 -2.28 1.94
N PHE A 243 6.71 -2.16 1.25
CA PHE A 243 6.77 -1.39 0.01
C PHE A 243 7.69 -2.11 -0.98
N GLY A 244 7.39 -1.96 -2.26
CA GLY A 244 8.22 -2.49 -3.33
C GLY A 244 8.86 -1.39 -4.17
N LEU A 245 9.74 -1.81 -5.06
CA LEU A 245 10.37 -0.98 -6.08
C LEU A 245 10.04 -1.53 -7.46
N THR A 246 9.64 -0.65 -8.38
CA THR A 246 9.30 -1.00 -9.77
C THR A 246 10.48 -1.66 -10.48
N GLU A 247 11.68 -1.19 -10.18
CA GLU A 247 12.95 -1.69 -10.70
C GLU A 247 13.33 -3.05 -10.11
N TYR A 248 12.51 -3.64 -9.23
CA TYR A 248 12.79 -4.92 -8.59
C TYR A 248 11.49 -5.66 -8.29
N LEU A 249 10.58 -5.78 -9.28
CA LEU A 249 9.23 -6.35 -9.07
C LEU A 249 9.25 -7.80 -8.57
N TYR A 250 10.14 -8.63 -9.10
CA TYR A 250 10.33 -10.01 -8.61
C TYR A 250 10.66 -10.02 -7.12
N LEU A 251 11.70 -9.26 -6.72
CA LEU A 251 12.11 -9.14 -5.32
C LEU A 251 11.03 -8.48 -4.47
N SER A 252 10.25 -7.55 -5.03
CA SER A 252 9.14 -6.90 -4.34
C SER A 252 8.03 -7.90 -4.02
N GLN A 253 7.73 -8.83 -4.91
CA GLN A 253 6.77 -9.90 -4.60
C GLN A 253 7.32 -10.87 -3.55
N ARG A 254 8.59 -11.27 -3.66
CA ARG A 254 9.25 -12.09 -2.63
C ARG A 254 9.22 -11.42 -1.25
N LEU A 255 9.50 -10.12 -1.21
CA LEU A 255 9.43 -9.33 0.02
C LEU A 255 7.98 -9.27 0.55
N PHE A 256 6.99 -9.12 -0.33
CA PHE A 256 5.57 -9.13 0.04
C PHE A 256 5.15 -10.46 0.68
N GLU A 257 5.52 -11.60 0.09
CA GLU A 257 5.26 -12.96 0.63
C GLU A 257 5.79 -13.14 2.06
N GLN A 258 6.85 -12.41 2.39
CA GLN A 258 7.57 -12.53 3.65
C GLN A 258 7.19 -11.45 4.68
N SER A 259 6.30 -10.54 4.30
CA SER A 259 5.70 -9.55 5.22
C SER A 259 4.94 -10.26 6.34
N THR A 260 4.89 -9.62 7.51
CA THR A 260 4.12 -10.13 8.67
C THR A 260 2.64 -10.25 8.33
N TYR A 261 2.12 -9.34 7.51
CA TYR A 261 0.75 -9.41 7.02
C TYR A 261 0.48 -10.67 6.20
N CYS A 262 1.33 -11.01 5.22
CA CYS A 262 1.19 -12.25 4.46
C CYS A 262 1.28 -13.48 5.39
N LYS A 263 2.17 -13.44 6.37
CA LYS A 263 2.37 -14.53 7.35
C LYS A 263 1.17 -14.74 8.28
N LEU A 264 0.22 -13.79 8.39
CA LEU A 264 -1.07 -14.02 9.06
C LEU A 264 -1.92 -15.09 8.36
N PHE A 265 -1.63 -15.41 7.11
CA PHE A 265 -2.35 -16.36 6.28
C PHE A 265 -1.46 -17.58 6.05
N ARG A 266 -1.48 -18.56 6.98
CA ARG A 266 -0.77 -19.87 6.96
C ARG A 266 0.38 -20.00 5.94
N THR A 267 0.06 -20.11 4.64
CA THR A 267 1.01 -19.86 3.54
C THR A 267 0.49 -18.74 2.63
N CYS A 268 1.40 -17.90 2.14
CA CYS A 268 1.09 -16.74 1.31
C CYS A 268 2.09 -16.65 0.17
N SER A 269 1.65 -16.91 -1.07
CA SER A 269 2.57 -17.00 -2.21
C SER A 269 1.93 -16.55 -3.51
N PHE A 270 2.74 -16.00 -4.40
CA PHE A 270 2.36 -15.72 -5.77
C PHE A 270 2.52 -16.99 -6.62
N GLN A 271 1.48 -17.34 -7.36
CA GLN A 271 1.52 -18.41 -8.35
C GLN A 271 2.52 -18.09 -9.48
N LEU A 272 2.57 -16.82 -9.90
CA LEU A 272 3.48 -16.34 -10.94
C LEU A 272 4.05 -14.98 -10.56
N TYR A 273 5.36 -14.86 -10.69
CA TYR A 273 6.07 -13.61 -10.46
C TYR A 273 6.00 -12.71 -11.69
N LEU A 274 6.03 -11.41 -11.45
CA LEU A 274 6.17 -10.37 -12.45
C LEU A 274 7.63 -10.32 -12.86
N GLU A 275 7.85 -10.45 -14.16
CA GLU A 275 9.17 -10.26 -14.74
C GLU A 275 9.55 -8.79 -14.76
N GLN A 276 10.85 -8.53 -14.75
CA GLN A 276 11.41 -7.19 -14.86
C GLN A 276 11.02 -6.50 -16.18
N ASN A 277 10.80 -7.27 -17.24
CA ASN A 277 10.46 -6.80 -18.59
C ASN A 277 9.10 -6.07 -18.67
N PHE A 278 8.32 -6.04 -17.59
CA PHE A 278 7.12 -5.20 -17.44
C PHE A 278 7.43 -3.72 -17.16
N LEU A 279 8.70 -3.36 -16.94
CA LEU A 279 9.12 -1.96 -16.98
C LEU A 279 8.67 -1.36 -18.32
N ASN A 280 8.09 -0.16 -18.28
CA ASN A 280 7.59 0.48 -19.50
C ASN A 280 8.77 0.81 -20.41
N ASN A 281 9.11 -0.07 -21.36
CA ASN A 281 10.19 0.13 -22.33
C ASN A 281 10.09 1.51 -22.97
N GLN A 282 8.88 1.96 -23.29
CA GLN A 282 8.61 3.30 -23.84
C GLN A 282 9.18 4.45 -22.98
N THR A 283 9.24 4.31 -21.66
CA THR A 283 9.81 5.34 -20.78
C THR A 283 11.32 5.39 -20.89
N TYR A 284 11.99 4.24 -20.81
CA TYR A 284 13.44 4.19 -20.93
C TYR A 284 13.90 4.51 -22.35
N ASP A 285 13.20 3.99 -23.36
CA ASP A 285 13.41 4.32 -24.77
C ASP A 285 13.27 5.83 -25.02
N TYR A 286 12.27 6.47 -24.41
CA TYR A 286 12.09 7.93 -24.54
C TYR A 286 13.24 8.69 -23.88
N ILE A 287 13.65 8.28 -22.67
CA ILE A 287 14.77 8.88 -21.94
C ILE A 287 16.04 8.80 -22.77
N GLU A 288 16.39 7.63 -23.29
CA GLU A 288 17.61 7.40 -24.05
C GLU A 288 17.64 8.18 -25.37
N LYS A 289 16.51 8.21 -26.09
CA LYS A 289 16.45 8.82 -27.43
C LYS A 289 16.22 10.32 -27.44
N ASN A 290 15.58 10.88 -26.41
CA ASN A 290 15.07 12.26 -26.45
C ASN A 290 15.62 13.17 -25.35
N LEU A 291 16.27 12.65 -24.31
CA LEU A 291 16.71 13.47 -23.17
C LEU A 291 18.23 13.58 -23.09
N THR A 292 18.69 14.80 -22.93
CA THR A 292 20.10 15.10 -22.66
C THR A 292 20.42 14.99 -21.16
N THR A 293 21.70 14.99 -20.82
CA THR A 293 22.14 15.08 -19.42
C THR A 293 21.60 16.33 -18.71
N ILE A 294 21.43 17.44 -19.44
CA ILE A 294 20.89 18.69 -18.91
C ILE A 294 19.41 18.50 -18.51
N ASP A 295 18.61 17.87 -19.36
CA ASP A 295 17.20 17.58 -19.07
C ASP A 295 17.07 16.66 -17.86
N LEU A 296 17.89 15.61 -17.80
CA LEU A 296 17.91 14.68 -16.67
C LEU A 296 18.28 15.39 -15.36
N ASN A 297 19.26 16.29 -15.39
CA ASN A 297 19.65 17.07 -14.23
C ASN A 297 18.53 18.02 -13.79
N ARG A 298 17.84 18.66 -14.73
CA ARG A 298 16.70 19.53 -14.41
C ARG A 298 15.56 18.73 -13.76
N ILE A 299 15.23 17.55 -14.29
CA ILE A 299 14.20 16.67 -13.72
C ILE A 299 14.60 16.18 -12.32
N ARG A 300 15.87 15.84 -12.09
CA ARG A 300 16.37 15.48 -10.75
C ARG A 300 16.26 16.64 -9.77
N GLN A 301 16.60 17.86 -10.19
CA GLN A 301 16.53 19.04 -9.33
C GLN A 301 15.10 19.33 -8.86
N ILE A 302 14.13 19.35 -9.78
CA ILE A 302 12.74 19.61 -9.40
C ILE A 302 12.17 18.46 -8.56
N ASN A 303 12.61 17.21 -8.79
CA ASN A 303 12.20 16.03 -8.02
C ASN A 303 13.17 15.67 -6.88
N ASN A 304 13.87 16.64 -6.28
CA ASN A 304 14.93 16.36 -5.30
C ASN A 304 14.43 15.55 -4.08
N ASP A 305 13.23 15.84 -3.57
CA ASP A 305 12.68 15.10 -2.43
C ASP A 305 12.36 13.64 -2.80
N ASP A 306 11.81 13.40 -3.99
CA ASP A 306 11.59 12.04 -4.50
C ASP A 306 12.93 11.30 -4.71
N ILE A 307 13.98 12.00 -5.15
CA ILE A 307 15.35 11.44 -5.28
C ILE A 307 15.89 11.04 -3.91
N GLU A 308 15.74 11.90 -2.90
CA GLU A 308 16.14 11.60 -1.54
C GLU A 308 15.34 10.43 -0.93
N LEU A 309 14.02 10.44 -1.12
CA LEU A 309 13.12 9.38 -0.66
C LEU A 309 13.45 8.05 -1.32
N TYR A 310 13.66 8.04 -2.64
CA TYR A 310 13.96 6.81 -3.38
C TYR A 310 15.32 6.23 -2.99
N ARG A 311 16.35 7.08 -2.74
CA ARG A 311 17.64 6.61 -2.20
C ARG A 311 17.48 5.95 -0.84
N PHE A 312 16.70 6.56 0.06
CA PHE A 312 16.36 5.97 1.35
C PHE A 312 15.60 4.65 1.20
N ALA A 313 14.55 4.65 0.38
CA ALA A 313 13.71 3.50 0.10
C ALA A 313 14.51 2.33 -0.47
N LYS A 314 15.44 2.59 -1.39
CA LYS A 314 16.29 1.57 -1.99
C LYS A 314 17.19 0.90 -0.95
N LYS A 315 17.84 1.68 -0.09
CA LYS A 315 18.65 1.14 1.02
C LYS A 315 17.80 0.29 1.98
N LEU A 316 16.64 0.80 2.39
CA LEU A 316 15.74 0.09 3.30
C LEU A 316 15.15 -1.18 2.65
N PHE A 317 14.80 -1.12 1.36
CA PHE A 317 14.29 -2.25 0.60
C PHE A 317 15.31 -3.39 0.57
N PHE A 318 16.55 -3.12 0.15
CA PHE A 318 17.59 -4.14 0.11
C PHE A 318 17.95 -4.66 1.49
N LYS A 319 17.98 -3.81 2.52
CA LYS A 319 18.13 -4.26 3.91
C LYS A 319 17.04 -5.28 4.29
N ARG A 320 15.76 -5.00 3.99
CA ARG A 320 14.64 -5.92 4.27
C ARG A 320 14.74 -7.19 3.44
N THR A 321 15.08 -7.09 2.15
CA THR A 321 15.20 -8.24 1.25
C THR A 321 16.34 -9.17 1.66
N CYS A 322 17.51 -8.63 2.00
CA CYS A 322 18.65 -9.42 2.45
C CYS A 322 18.37 -10.16 3.77
N GLN A 323 17.72 -9.50 4.74
CA GLN A 323 17.26 -10.14 5.98
C GLN A 323 16.36 -11.35 5.71
N ILE A 324 15.50 -11.24 4.70
CA ILE A 324 14.55 -12.29 4.32
C ILE A 324 15.21 -13.41 3.52
N LEU A 325 16.19 -13.09 2.66
CA LEU A 325 16.89 -14.07 1.83
C LEU A 325 18.09 -14.73 2.53
N GLY A 326 18.46 -14.26 3.73
CA GLY A 326 19.60 -14.80 4.48
C GLY A 326 20.96 -14.52 3.83
N ILE A 327 21.06 -13.45 3.04
CA ILE A 327 22.28 -13.05 2.33
C ILE A 327 22.88 -11.81 3.01
N ALA A 328 24.21 -11.69 3.02
CA ALA A 328 24.90 -10.51 3.53
C ALA A 328 24.40 -9.24 2.81
N CYS A 329 24.05 -8.20 3.59
CA CYS A 329 23.79 -6.87 3.03
C CYS A 329 25.14 -6.20 2.77
N GLN A 330 25.40 -5.76 1.53
CA GLN A 330 26.49 -4.82 1.22
C GLN A 330 25.98 -3.39 1.23
#